data_AF-A0A971M2C7-F1
#
_entry.id   AF-A0A971M2C7-F1
#
_cell.length_a   1.000
_cell.length_b   1.000
_cell.length_c   1.000
_cell.angle_alpha   90.00
_cell.angle_beta   90.00
_cell.angle_gamma   90.00
#
_symmetry.space_group_name_H-M   'P 1'
#
loop_
_entity.id
_entity.type
_entity.pdbx_description
1 polymer ?
#
loop_
_entity_poly.entity_id
_entity_poly.type
_entity_poly.pdbx_seq_one_letter_code
_entity_poly.pdbx_strand_id
1 'polypeptide(L)'
;MEEFSKLVQLMETLRSDKGCPWDRKQTVGQFKTFLLEEVYETIDAIETSNYTALKEELGDLLFHIVFIAQICKEGRLFDIADVIKGVYTKMYNRHPHVFGSTTDDIPIEMRWEALKKAEKKGYSPLADIPRIVPALLRSYIITRRAARVGFDWPRLEDVYEKMAEELEELKRAEESGNAESIREEIGDLLFTIVSIARFHDVDPEDALRSTSNKFIRRFQYIEKKADLSDSTLADMDKLWDEAKSMEKRGQ
;
A
#
# COMPACT_ATOMS: atom_id res chain seq x y z
N MET A 1 -19.85 8.36 22.25
CA MET A 1 -18.42 7.97 22.44
C MET A 1 -18.21 7.37 23.83
N GLU A 2 -19.14 6.52 24.31
CA GLU A 2 -18.96 5.85 25.59
C GLU A 2 -18.05 4.62 25.40
N GLU A 3 -18.26 3.93 24.29
CA GLU A 3 -17.57 2.72 23.85
C GLU A 3 -16.08 2.96 23.63
N PHE A 4 -15.72 4.06 22.96
CA PHE A 4 -14.32 4.44 22.78
C PHE A 4 -13.63 4.73 24.11
N SER A 5 -14.32 5.42 25.02
CA SER A 5 -13.79 5.70 26.36
C SER A 5 -13.59 4.41 27.16
N LYS A 6 -14.54 3.46 27.05
CA LYS A 6 -14.42 2.11 27.64
C LYS A 6 -13.24 1.34 27.07
N LEU A 7 -12.98 1.43 25.76
CA LEU A 7 -11.81 0.79 25.13
C LEU A 7 -10.49 1.33 25.68
N VAL A 8 -10.37 2.65 25.82
CA VAL A 8 -9.18 3.28 26.41
C VAL A 8 -8.98 2.86 27.87
N GLN A 9 -10.06 2.85 28.66
CA GLN A 9 -10.02 2.40 30.06
C GLN A 9 -9.70 0.91 30.20
N LEU A 10 -10.23 0.08 29.30
CA LEU A 10 -9.91 -1.34 29.21
C LEU A 10 -8.40 -1.50 29.00
N MET A 11 -7.81 -0.79 28.05
CA MET A 11 -6.38 -0.86 27.77
C MET A 11 -5.52 -0.44 28.97
N GLU A 12 -5.89 0.64 29.66
CA GLU A 12 -5.22 1.08 30.89
C GLU A 12 -5.31 0.01 31.99
N THR A 13 -6.45 -0.68 32.11
CA THR A 13 -6.64 -1.78 33.06
C THR A 13 -5.79 -2.99 32.70
N LEU A 14 -5.80 -3.41 31.42
CA LEU A 14 -5.02 -4.54 30.91
C LEU A 14 -3.52 -4.36 31.12
N ARG A 15 -3.03 -3.12 31.04
CA ARG A 15 -1.61 -2.78 31.23
C ARG A 15 -1.24 -2.32 32.65
N SER A 16 -2.21 -2.21 33.55
CA SER A 16 -1.96 -1.90 34.97
C SER A 16 -1.17 -2.99 35.68
N ASP A 17 -0.67 -2.72 36.89
CA ASP A 17 0.06 -3.73 37.69
C ASP A 17 -0.74 -5.00 37.98
N LYS A 18 -2.07 -4.91 38.01
CA LYS A 18 -3.00 -6.02 38.21
C LYS A 18 -3.57 -6.58 36.89
N GLY A 19 -3.13 -6.03 35.77
CA GLY A 19 -3.58 -6.39 34.44
C GLY A 19 -2.94 -7.68 33.90
N CYS A 20 -3.08 -7.87 32.59
CA CYS A 20 -2.59 -9.04 31.88
C CYS A 20 -1.05 -9.02 31.76
N PRO A 21 -0.34 -10.07 32.21
CA PRO A 21 1.12 -10.13 32.11
C PRO A 21 1.64 -10.11 30.67
N TRP A 22 0.86 -10.63 29.71
CA TRP A 22 1.23 -10.60 28.30
C TRP A 22 1.14 -9.18 27.74
N ASP A 23 0.04 -8.46 28.02
CA ASP A 23 -0.15 -7.10 27.54
C ASP A 23 0.96 -6.20 28.06
N ARG A 24 1.23 -6.21 29.36
CA ARG A 24 2.28 -5.40 30.01
C ARG A 24 3.67 -5.57 29.40
N LYS A 25 4.01 -6.76 28.91
CA LYS A 25 5.31 -7.06 28.32
C LYS A 25 5.48 -6.50 26.91
N GLN A 26 4.39 -6.14 26.23
CA GLN A 26 4.47 -5.61 24.87
C GLN A 26 5.14 -4.23 24.85
N THR A 27 5.93 -4.02 23.80
CA THR A 27 6.61 -2.77 23.48
C THR A 27 6.15 -2.25 22.11
N VAL A 28 6.29 -0.95 21.85
CA VAL A 28 5.91 -0.33 20.56
C VAL A 28 6.56 -1.04 19.37
N GLY A 29 7.80 -1.54 19.52
CA GLY A 29 8.52 -2.23 18.45
C GLY A 29 7.88 -3.54 18.00
N GLN A 30 7.17 -4.24 18.90
CA GLN A 30 6.52 -5.53 18.59
C GLN A 30 5.25 -5.37 17.78
N PHE A 31 4.58 -4.22 17.87
CA PHE A 31 3.36 -3.93 17.10
C PHE A 31 3.57 -3.77 15.60
N LYS A 32 4.82 -3.75 15.11
CA LYS A 32 5.09 -3.67 13.67
C LYS A 32 4.47 -4.85 12.92
N THR A 33 4.63 -6.06 13.45
CA THR A 33 4.10 -7.28 12.83
C THR A 33 2.59 -7.31 12.95
N PHE A 34 2.04 -7.09 14.14
CA PHE A 34 0.60 -7.06 14.36
C PHE A 34 -0.10 -6.02 13.47
N LEU A 35 0.41 -4.79 13.40
CA LEU A 35 -0.16 -3.77 12.49
C LEU A 35 -0.12 -4.18 11.02
N LEU A 36 0.91 -4.92 10.59
CA LEU A 36 1.03 -5.36 9.21
C LEU A 36 0.02 -6.47 8.91
N GLU A 37 -0.17 -7.41 9.84
CA GLU A 37 -1.17 -8.48 9.76
C GLU A 37 -2.57 -7.89 9.62
N GLU A 38 -3.01 -7.05 10.56
CA GLU A 38 -4.35 -6.42 10.53
C GLU A 38 -4.59 -5.57 9.28
N VAL A 39 -3.54 -4.91 8.75
CA VAL A 39 -3.66 -4.15 7.50
C VAL A 39 -3.90 -5.09 6.32
N TYR A 40 -3.21 -6.24 6.26
CA TYR A 40 -3.44 -7.21 5.19
C TYR A 40 -4.78 -7.90 5.31
N GLU A 41 -5.24 -8.23 6.51
CA GLU A 41 -6.58 -8.79 6.75
C GLU A 41 -7.67 -7.77 6.38
N THR A 42 -7.47 -6.49 6.74
CA THR A 42 -8.36 -5.40 6.29
C THR A 42 -8.41 -5.30 4.77
N ILE A 43 -7.26 -5.38 4.09
CA ILE A 43 -7.18 -5.35 2.63
C ILE A 43 -7.92 -6.55 2.02
N ASP A 44 -7.70 -7.76 2.54
CA ASP A 44 -8.39 -8.97 2.09
C ASP A 44 -9.92 -8.85 2.26
N ALA A 45 -10.38 -8.33 3.40
CA ALA A 45 -11.79 -8.08 3.64
C ALA A 45 -12.40 -7.07 2.65
N ILE A 46 -11.64 -6.04 2.24
CA ILE A 46 -12.06 -5.09 1.20
C ILE A 46 -12.13 -5.79 -0.17
N GLU A 47 -11.07 -6.51 -0.55
CA GLU A 47 -10.98 -7.20 -1.85
C GLU A 47 -12.07 -8.27 -2.03
N THR A 48 -12.40 -8.97 -0.95
CA THR A 48 -13.47 -9.99 -0.93
C THR A 48 -14.86 -9.41 -0.68
N SER A 49 -14.98 -8.08 -0.47
CA SER A 49 -16.22 -7.41 -0.08
C SER A 49 -16.88 -8.03 1.18
N ASN A 50 -16.08 -8.61 2.07
CA ASN A 50 -16.53 -9.21 3.32
C ASN A 50 -16.66 -8.14 4.41
N TYR A 51 -17.81 -7.45 4.45
CA TYR A 51 -18.07 -6.39 5.42
C TYR A 51 -18.10 -6.83 6.88
N THR A 52 -18.33 -8.12 7.14
CA THR A 52 -18.27 -8.66 8.50
C THR A 52 -16.83 -8.68 8.99
N ALA A 53 -15.93 -9.29 8.21
CA ALA A 53 -14.50 -9.27 8.50
C ALA A 53 -13.97 -7.84 8.53
N LEU A 54 -14.33 -6.99 7.56
CA LEU A 54 -13.87 -5.60 7.53
C LEU A 54 -14.19 -4.83 8.83
N LYS A 55 -15.36 -5.08 9.44
CA LYS A 55 -15.72 -4.45 10.71
C LYS A 55 -14.86 -4.95 11.87
N GLU A 56 -14.47 -6.21 11.86
CA GLU A 56 -13.59 -6.86 12.83
C GLU A 56 -12.17 -6.29 12.72
N GLU A 57 -11.56 -6.35 11.53
CA GLU A 57 -10.19 -5.88 11.31
C GLU A 57 -10.01 -4.38 11.57
N LEU A 58 -11.02 -3.56 11.25
CA LEU A 58 -11.01 -2.12 11.61
C LEU A 58 -11.05 -1.91 13.14
N GLY A 59 -11.70 -2.82 13.86
CA GLY A 59 -11.70 -2.86 15.32
C GLY A 59 -10.32 -3.20 15.88
N ASP A 60 -9.64 -4.17 15.30
CA ASP A 60 -8.32 -4.63 15.73
C ASP A 60 -7.22 -3.60 15.41
N LEU A 61 -7.30 -2.94 14.25
CA LEU A 61 -6.50 -1.75 13.96
C LEU A 61 -6.69 -0.64 15.00
N LEU A 62 -7.95 -0.34 15.37
CA LEU A 62 -8.26 0.64 16.39
C LEU A 62 -7.70 0.22 17.77
N PHE A 63 -7.83 -1.05 18.12
CA PHE A 63 -7.27 -1.62 19.35
C PHE A 63 -5.76 -1.45 19.39
N HIS A 64 -5.04 -1.78 18.31
CA HIS A 64 -3.60 -1.59 18.21
C HIS A 64 -3.17 -0.11 18.33
N ILE A 65 -3.92 0.82 17.74
CA ILE A 65 -3.66 2.27 17.90
C ILE A 65 -3.79 2.68 19.38
N VAL A 66 -4.86 2.26 20.05
CA VAL A 66 -5.09 2.55 21.48
C VAL A 66 -4.00 1.90 22.34
N PHE A 67 -3.59 0.68 22.02
CA PHE A 67 -2.52 -0.04 22.72
C PHE A 67 -1.19 0.71 22.65
N ILE A 68 -0.77 1.10 21.45
CA ILE A 68 0.48 1.85 21.25
C ILE A 68 0.42 3.20 21.99
N ALA A 69 -0.70 3.91 21.91
CA ALA A 69 -0.89 5.17 22.62
C ALA A 69 -0.81 4.99 24.14
N GLN A 70 -1.32 3.88 24.69
CA GLN A 70 -1.19 3.56 26.11
C GLN A 70 0.27 3.30 26.51
N ILE A 71 1.04 2.54 25.71
CA ILE A 71 2.49 2.35 25.96
C ILE A 71 3.23 3.71 25.95
N CYS A 72 2.90 4.59 25.00
CA CYS A 72 3.49 5.92 24.92
C CYS A 72 3.10 6.82 26.10
N LYS A 73 1.87 6.69 26.62
CA LYS A 73 1.40 7.38 27.82
C LYS A 73 2.20 6.94 29.05
N GLU A 74 2.43 5.64 29.21
CA GLU A 74 3.28 5.08 30.28
C GLU A 74 4.71 5.63 30.22
N GLY A 75 5.23 5.82 29.01
CA GLY A 75 6.52 6.46 28.75
C GLY A 75 6.54 7.99 28.85
N ARG A 76 5.41 8.64 29.20
CA ARG A 76 5.24 10.11 29.24
C ARG A 76 5.58 10.81 27.92
N LEU A 77 5.29 10.18 26.78
CA LEU A 77 5.57 10.73 25.45
C LEU A 77 4.35 11.46 24.86
N PHE A 78 3.23 10.75 24.72
CA PHE A 78 1.94 11.24 24.25
C PHE A 78 0.86 10.21 24.61
N ASP A 79 -0.41 10.60 24.54
CA ASP A 79 -1.54 9.67 24.73
C ASP A 79 -2.51 9.64 23.53
N ILE A 80 -3.61 8.91 23.66
CA ILE A 80 -4.61 8.77 22.61
C ILE A 80 -5.33 10.10 22.29
N ALA A 81 -5.46 11.01 23.27
CA ALA A 81 -6.05 12.32 23.04
C ALA A 81 -5.12 13.20 22.19
N ASP A 82 -3.80 13.11 22.41
CA ASP A 82 -2.81 13.78 21.56
C ASP A 82 -2.88 13.26 20.10
N VAL A 83 -3.00 11.95 19.90
CA VAL A 83 -3.15 11.33 18.57
C VAL A 83 -4.40 11.86 17.85
N ILE A 84 -5.55 11.84 18.52
CA ILE A 84 -6.82 12.32 17.99
C ILE A 84 -6.77 13.81 17.68
N LYS A 85 -6.24 14.62 18.61
CA LYS A 85 -6.08 16.07 18.43
C LYS A 85 -5.18 16.38 17.23
N GLY A 86 -4.09 15.63 17.07
CA GLY A 86 -3.16 15.75 15.96
C GLY A 86 -3.84 15.51 14.62
N VAL A 87 -4.56 14.38 14.45
CA VAL A 87 -5.25 14.08 13.20
C VAL A 87 -6.40 15.05 12.94
N TYR A 88 -7.19 15.42 13.97
CA TYR A 88 -8.29 16.38 13.83
C TYR A 88 -7.78 17.73 13.33
N THR A 89 -6.79 18.31 14.02
CA THR A 89 -6.23 19.64 13.67
C THR A 89 -5.66 19.63 12.25
N LYS A 90 -4.91 18.57 11.91
CA LYS A 90 -4.33 18.38 10.58
C LYS A 90 -5.40 18.28 9.50
N MET A 91 -6.45 17.49 9.70
CA MET A 91 -7.52 17.34 8.71
C MET A 91 -8.37 18.59 8.60
N TYR A 92 -8.73 19.23 9.72
CA TYR A 92 -9.47 20.49 9.73
C TYR A 92 -8.75 21.57 8.91
N ASN A 93 -7.47 21.80 9.18
CA ASN A 93 -6.66 22.80 8.47
C ASN A 93 -6.45 22.48 6.97
N ARG A 94 -6.52 21.19 6.59
CA ARG A 94 -6.39 20.75 5.19
C ARG A 94 -7.69 20.83 4.38
N HIS A 95 -8.80 21.16 5.03
CA HIS A 95 -10.10 21.32 4.38
C HIS A 95 -10.69 22.73 4.59
N PRO A 96 -9.96 23.81 4.25
CA PRO A 96 -10.46 25.17 4.41
C PRO A 96 -11.63 25.50 3.47
N HIS A 97 -11.86 24.67 2.44
CA HIS A 97 -13.04 24.75 1.57
C HIS A 97 -14.31 24.20 2.23
N VAL A 98 -14.19 23.31 3.23
CA VAL A 98 -15.33 22.80 4.01
C VAL A 98 -15.56 23.65 5.25
N PHE A 99 -14.48 24.00 5.96
CA PHE A 99 -14.56 24.62 7.29
C PHE A 99 -14.16 26.10 7.35
N GLY A 100 -13.69 26.66 6.24
CA GLY A 100 -13.26 28.06 6.11
C GLY A 100 -13.99 28.80 4.99
N SER A 101 -13.40 29.90 4.52
CA SER A 101 -14.03 30.86 3.60
C SER A 101 -13.48 30.81 2.17
N THR A 102 -12.52 29.92 1.87
CA THR A 102 -11.84 29.88 0.56
C THR A 102 -12.65 29.14 -0.50
N THR A 103 -13.01 29.85 -1.57
CA THR A 103 -13.73 29.36 -2.76
C THR A 103 -12.82 29.18 -3.98
N ASP A 104 -11.48 29.18 -3.81
CA ASP A 104 -10.56 29.09 -4.94
C ASP A 104 -10.77 27.80 -5.75
N ASP A 105 -10.73 27.90 -7.06
CA ASP A 105 -11.01 26.82 -8.03
C ASP A 105 -9.78 25.92 -8.30
N ILE A 106 -8.82 25.93 -7.37
CA ILE A 106 -7.59 25.13 -7.47
C ILE A 106 -7.91 23.69 -7.06
N PRO A 107 -7.44 22.67 -7.81
CA PRO A 107 -7.56 21.26 -7.42
C PRO A 107 -7.15 21.01 -5.97
N ILE A 108 -7.94 20.19 -5.26
CA ILE A 108 -7.79 19.95 -3.82
C ILE A 108 -6.40 19.38 -3.51
N GLU A 109 -5.85 18.55 -4.39
CA GLU A 109 -4.54 17.92 -4.25
C GLU A 109 -3.40 18.94 -4.26
N MET A 110 -3.46 19.94 -5.14
CA MET A 110 -2.45 21.01 -5.19
C MET A 110 -2.50 21.86 -3.92
N ARG A 111 -3.72 22.11 -3.39
CA ARG A 111 -3.90 22.83 -2.13
C ARG A 111 -3.29 22.06 -0.96
N TRP A 112 -3.48 20.75 -0.90
CA TRP A 112 -2.87 19.92 0.13
C TRP A 112 -1.34 19.93 0.08
N GLU A 113 -0.73 19.91 -1.10
CA GLU A 113 0.73 20.01 -1.21
C GLU A 113 1.24 21.41 -0.81
N ALA A 114 0.53 22.49 -1.17
CA ALA A 114 0.86 23.84 -0.72
C ALA A 114 0.83 23.96 0.82
N LEU A 115 -0.20 23.41 1.46
CA LEU A 115 -0.31 23.40 2.93
C LEU A 115 0.83 22.57 3.57
N LYS A 116 1.14 21.38 3.03
CA LYS A 116 2.27 20.57 3.52
C LYS A 116 3.61 21.30 3.41
N LYS A 117 3.81 22.04 2.32
CA LYS A 117 5.03 22.84 2.10
C LYS A 117 5.16 23.97 3.12
N ALA A 118 4.03 24.59 3.50
CA ALA A 118 4.00 25.62 4.54
C ALA A 118 4.24 25.07 5.96
N GLU A 119 3.83 23.81 6.23
CA GLU A 119 3.98 23.16 7.54
C GLU A 119 5.43 22.76 7.89
N LYS A 120 6.33 22.58 6.90
CA LYS A 120 7.68 22.01 7.12
C LYS A 120 8.80 22.94 6.63
N LYS A 121 9.75 23.27 7.52
CA LYS A 121 11.06 23.81 7.10
C LYS A 121 11.86 22.70 6.40
N GLY A 122 12.25 22.92 5.13
CA GLY A 122 12.99 21.92 4.34
C GLY A 122 12.10 20.84 3.70
N TYR A 123 10.89 21.21 3.26
CA TYR A 123 9.98 20.29 2.56
C TYR A 123 10.65 19.64 1.34
N SER A 124 10.65 18.31 1.33
CA SER A 124 10.98 17.49 0.16
C SER A 124 9.76 16.60 -0.14
N PRO A 125 9.23 16.61 -1.38
CA PRO A 125 8.07 15.79 -1.75
C PRO A 125 8.24 14.30 -1.44
N LEU A 126 9.48 13.81 -1.49
CA LEU A 126 9.83 12.40 -1.40
C LEU A 126 10.39 11.97 -0.03
N ALA A 127 10.70 12.91 0.87
CA ALA A 127 11.39 12.60 2.13
C ALA A 127 10.60 11.69 3.09
N ASP A 128 9.26 11.79 3.08
CA ASP A 128 8.39 11.02 3.98
C ASP A 128 7.92 9.68 3.37
N ILE A 129 8.55 9.17 2.31
CA ILE A 129 8.17 7.88 1.73
C ILE A 129 8.87 6.78 2.54
N PRO A 130 8.13 5.90 3.24
CA PRO A 130 8.76 4.87 4.06
C PRO A 130 9.58 3.91 3.21
N ARG A 131 10.76 3.52 3.71
CA ARG A 131 11.69 2.63 2.99
C ARG A 131 11.21 1.17 2.92
N ILE A 132 10.32 0.79 3.83
CA ILE A 132 9.83 -0.60 3.99
C ILE A 132 8.66 -0.95 3.06
N VAL A 133 8.10 0.03 2.35
CA VAL A 133 7.00 -0.20 1.41
C VAL A 133 7.50 -1.08 0.27
N PRO A 134 6.69 -2.06 -0.21
CA PRO A 134 7.00 -2.86 -1.38
C PRO A 134 7.42 -2.01 -2.58
N ALA A 135 8.31 -2.54 -3.42
CA ALA A 135 9.01 -1.74 -4.43
C ALA A 135 8.06 -1.09 -5.44
N LEU A 136 7.03 -1.80 -5.92
CA LEU A 136 6.09 -1.25 -6.92
C LEU A 136 5.22 -0.15 -6.30
N LEU A 137 4.66 -0.41 -5.12
CA LEU A 137 3.89 0.60 -4.38
C LEU A 137 4.76 1.82 -4.02
N ARG A 138 6.02 1.60 -3.64
CA ARG A 138 6.95 2.68 -3.34
C ARG A 138 7.23 3.54 -4.58
N SER A 139 7.52 2.91 -5.73
CA SER A 139 7.71 3.60 -7.00
C SER A 139 6.45 4.35 -7.45
N TYR A 140 5.27 3.77 -7.21
CA TYR A 140 3.98 4.39 -7.49
C TYR A 140 3.78 5.67 -6.67
N ILE A 141 4.09 5.63 -5.37
CA ILE A 141 4.05 6.82 -4.51
C ILE A 141 5.08 7.86 -4.96
N ILE A 142 6.30 7.44 -5.32
CA ILE A 142 7.37 8.34 -5.79
C ILE A 142 6.91 9.11 -7.03
N THR A 143 6.50 8.39 -8.08
CA THR A 143 6.08 8.98 -9.36
C THR A 143 4.86 9.88 -9.17
N ARG A 144 3.87 9.45 -8.38
CA ARG A 144 2.68 10.27 -8.07
C ARG A 144 3.02 11.56 -7.30
N ARG A 145 3.99 11.53 -6.38
CA ARG A 145 4.41 12.74 -5.65
C ARG A 145 5.27 13.66 -6.50
N ALA A 146 6.12 13.12 -7.36
CA ALA A 146 6.90 13.90 -8.32
C ALA A 146 5.98 14.62 -9.32
N ALA A 147 4.95 13.93 -9.83
CA ALA A 147 3.95 14.50 -10.72
C ALA A 147 3.22 15.71 -10.12
N ARG A 148 2.89 15.67 -8.83
CA ARG A 148 2.22 16.78 -8.12
C ARG A 148 3.00 18.08 -8.08
N VAL A 149 4.33 18.02 -8.22
CA VAL A 149 5.18 19.22 -8.30
C VAL A 149 5.57 19.58 -9.73
N GLY A 150 4.94 18.95 -10.73
CA GLY A 150 5.15 19.19 -12.15
C GLY A 150 6.27 18.37 -12.79
N PHE A 151 6.84 17.39 -12.08
CA PHE A 151 7.78 16.44 -12.66
C PHE A 151 7.01 15.21 -13.14
N ASP A 152 6.43 15.32 -14.34
CA ASP A 152 5.63 14.28 -14.98
C ASP A 152 5.77 14.29 -16.50
N TRP A 153 5.43 13.18 -17.14
CA TRP A 153 5.19 13.12 -18.58
C TRP A 153 3.90 13.88 -18.94
N PRO A 154 3.90 14.66 -20.04
CA PRO A 154 2.69 15.38 -20.46
C PRO A 154 1.55 14.45 -20.89
N ARG A 155 1.87 13.31 -21.50
CA ARG A 155 0.90 12.35 -22.02
C ARG A 155 1.37 10.92 -21.82
N LEU A 156 0.42 9.98 -21.88
CA LEU A 156 0.69 8.56 -21.74
C LEU A 156 1.56 8.02 -22.90
N GLU A 157 1.42 8.58 -24.10
CA GLU A 157 2.24 8.20 -25.27
C GLU A 157 3.73 8.41 -25.00
N ASP A 158 4.08 9.49 -24.29
CA ASP A 158 5.47 9.80 -23.98
C ASP A 158 6.08 8.75 -23.01
N VAL A 159 5.25 8.09 -22.20
CA VAL A 159 5.67 6.97 -21.32
C VAL A 159 5.87 5.69 -22.13
N TYR A 160 5.02 5.43 -23.14
CA TYR A 160 5.19 4.27 -24.02
C TYR A 160 6.46 4.40 -24.89
N GLU A 161 6.76 5.60 -25.36
CA GLU A 161 8.03 5.87 -26.06
C GLU A 161 9.22 5.59 -25.15
N LYS A 162 9.19 6.04 -23.89
CA LYS A 162 10.25 5.73 -22.91
C LYS A 162 10.34 4.23 -22.63
N MET A 163 9.21 3.53 -22.49
CA MET A 163 9.22 2.08 -22.29
C MET A 163 9.88 1.33 -23.45
N ALA A 164 9.69 1.79 -24.69
CA ALA A 164 10.37 1.22 -25.85
C ALA A 164 11.88 1.49 -25.82
N GLU A 165 12.29 2.69 -25.38
CA GLU A 165 13.70 3.04 -25.16
C GLU A 165 14.36 2.13 -24.11
N GLU A 166 13.76 1.99 -22.91
CA GLU A 166 14.26 1.12 -21.83
C GLU A 166 14.39 -0.34 -22.28
N LEU A 167 13.46 -0.81 -23.13
CA LEU A 167 13.52 -2.16 -23.68
C LEU A 167 14.69 -2.34 -24.64
N GLU A 168 15.03 -1.34 -25.45
CA GLU A 168 16.21 -1.38 -26.31
C GLU A 168 17.51 -1.23 -25.50
N GLU A 169 17.50 -0.47 -24.40
CA GLU A 169 18.62 -0.39 -23.46
C GLU A 169 18.89 -1.73 -22.78
N LEU A 170 17.84 -2.42 -22.31
CA LEU A 170 17.94 -3.77 -21.77
C LEU A 170 18.58 -4.74 -22.79
N LYS A 171 18.13 -4.75 -24.05
CA LYS A 171 18.71 -5.60 -25.10
C LYS A 171 20.20 -5.30 -25.32
N ARG A 172 20.60 -4.03 -25.33
CA ARG A 172 22.02 -3.64 -25.44
C ARG A 172 22.83 -4.07 -24.22
N ALA A 173 22.25 -3.97 -23.02
CA ALA A 173 22.90 -4.44 -21.79
C ALA A 173 23.11 -5.96 -21.82
N GLU A 174 22.15 -6.72 -22.34
CA GLU A 174 22.28 -8.18 -22.56
C GLU A 174 23.43 -8.53 -23.51
N GLU A 175 23.58 -7.79 -24.63
CA GLU A 175 24.70 -7.97 -25.58
C GLU A 175 26.06 -7.71 -24.93
N SER A 176 26.14 -6.78 -24.00
CA SER A 176 27.37 -6.47 -23.26
C SER A 176 27.76 -7.52 -22.21
N GLY A 177 26.81 -8.36 -21.78
CA GLY A 177 26.99 -9.34 -20.70
C GLY A 177 27.20 -8.74 -19.31
N ASN A 178 27.01 -7.42 -19.14
CA ASN A 178 27.19 -6.76 -17.84
C ASN A 178 25.94 -6.94 -16.97
N ALA A 179 26.04 -7.81 -15.96
CA ALA A 179 24.95 -8.09 -15.04
C ALA A 179 24.45 -6.88 -14.23
N GLU A 180 25.30 -5.88 -13.99
CA GLU A 180 24.86 -4.65 -13.30
C GLU A 180 23.98 -3.80 -14.21
N SER A 181 24.42 -3.59 -15.46
CA SER A 181 23.63 -2.87 -16.46
C SER A 181 22.29 -3.56 -16.69
N ILE A 182 22.27 -4.90 -16.88
CA ILE A 182 21.02 -5.64 -17.04
C ILE A 182 20.06 -5.41 -15.85
N ARG A 183 20.58 -5.38 -14.62
CA ARG A 183 19.77 -5.12 -13.43
C ARG A 183 19.19 -3.70 -13.43
N GLU A 184 20.00 -2.71 -13.81
CA GLU A 184 19.61 -1.31 -13.93
C GLU A 184 18.45 -1.15 -14.93
N GLU A 185 18.63 -1.66 -16.15
CA GLU A 185 17.62 -1.56 -17.21
C GLU A 185 16.31 -2.29 -16.87
N ILE A 186 16.38 -3.46 -16.19
CA ILE A 186 15.18 -4.13 -15.66
C ILE A 186 14.46 -3.24 -14.65
N GLY A 187 15.22 -2.55 -13.79
CA GLY A 187 14.69 -1.60 -12.80
C GLY A 187 13.95 -0.45 -13.47
N ASP A 188 14.53 0.14 -14.50
CA ASP A 188 13.96 1.29 -15.22
C ASP A 188 12.74 0.90 -16.06
N LEU A 189 12.75 -0.30 -16.66
CA LEU A 189 11.56 -0.86 -17.31
C LEU A 189 10.40 -1.06 -16.31
N LEU A 190 10.68 -1.64 -15.14
CA LEU A 190 9.67 -1.80 -14.07
C LEU A 190 9.16 -0.44 -13.57
N PHE A 191 10.04 0.56 -13.43
CA PHE A 191 9.67 1.91 -13.02
C PHE A 191 8.78 2.61 -14.07
N THR A 192 9.05 2.36 -15.35
CA THR A 192 8.23 2.87 -16.46
C THR A 192 6.86 2.20 -16.49
N ILE A 193 6.78 0.88 -16.25
CA ILE A 193 5.49 0.17 -16.09
C ILE A 193 4.68 0.76 -14.93
N VAL A 194 5.31 1.05 -13.80
CA VAL A 194 4.65 1.72 -12.66
C VAL A 194 4.10 3.09 -13.07
N SER A 195 4.82 3.82 -13.93
CA SER A 195 4.36 5.12 -14.45
C SER A 195 3.12 4.95 -15.33
N ILE A 196 3.07 3.92 -16.19
CA ILE A 196 1.87 3.58 -16.98
C ILE A 196 0.69 3.25 -16.05
N ALA A 197 0.89 2.43 -15.03
CA ALA A 197 -0.15 2.10 -14.06
C ALA A 197 -0.72 3.36 -13.39
N ARG A 198 0.14 4.33 -13.05
CA ARG A 198 -0.27 5.63 -12.50
C ARG A 198 -1.10 6.49 -13.44
N PHE A 199 -0.80 6.51 -14.74
CA PHE A 199 -1.66 7.20 -15.71
C PHE A 199 -3.08 6.61 -15.78
N HIS A 200 -3.25 5.35 -15.37
CA HIS A 200 -4.54 4.68 -15.28
C HIS A 200 -5.13 4.67 -13.86
N ASP A 201 -4.53 5.37 -12.89
CA ASP A 201 -4.90 5.33 -11.48
C ASP A 201 -4.96 3.91 -10.87
N VAL A 202 -4.13 3.00 -11.39
CA VAL A 202 -4.01 1.61 -10.93
C VAL A 202 -2.84 1.47 -9.97
N ASP A 203 -3.07 0.85 -8.81
CA ASP A 203 -1.99 0.43 -7.92
C ASP A 203 -1.23 -0.77 -8.54
N PRO A 204 0.06 -0.62 -8.90
CA PRO A 204 0.80 -1.67 -9.57
C PRO A 204 1.12 -2.88 -8.68
N GLU A 205 1.24 -2.69 -7.36
CA GLU A 205 1.47 -3.79 -6.42
C GLU A 205 0.23 -4.68 -6.35
N ASP A 206 -0.94 -4.06 -6.25
CA ASP A 206 -2.22 -4.77 -6.25
C ASP A 206 -2.51 -5.46 -7.60
N ALA A 207 -2.25 -4.77 -8.73
CA ALA A 207 -2.42 -5.34 -10.05
C ALA A 207 -1.55 -6.59 -10.27
N LEU A 208 -0.31 -6.56 -9.78
CA LEU A 208 0.59 -7.71 -9.83
C LEU A 208 0.12 -8.82 -8.89
N ARG A 209 -0.25 -8.50 -7.64
CA ARG A 209 -0.81 -9.47 -6.68
C ARG A 209 -2.01 -10.20 -7.26
N SER A 210 -2.97 -9.46 -7.83
CA SER A 210 -4.14 -10.00 -8.52
C SER A 210 -3.78 -10.94 -9.68
N THR A 211 -2.76 -10.58 -10.47
CA THR A 211 -2.25 -11.40 -11.58
C THR A 211 -1.58 -12.68 -11.09
N SER A 212 -0.78 -12.59 -10.03
CA SER A 212 -0.13 -13.73 -9.37
C SER A 212 -1.15 -14.69 -8.77
N ASN A 213 -2.17 -14.18 -8.07
CA ASN A 213 -3.26 -14.99 -7.52
C ASN A 213 -4.03 -15.74 -8.63
N LYS A 214 -4.29 -15.07 -9.76
CA LYS A 214 -4.87 -15.69 -10.95
C LYS A 214 -3.98 -16.78 -11.55
N PHE A 215 -2.66 -16.57 -11.58
CA PHE A 215 -1.71 -17.58 -12.02
C PHE A 215 -1.77 -18.82 -11.11
N ILE A 216 -1.71 -18.62 -9.79
CA ILE A 216 -1.77 -19.70 -8.79
C ILE A 216 -3.05 -20.52 -8.95
N ARG A 217 -4.21 -19.87 -9.04
CA ARG A 217 -5.50 -20.60 -9.21
C ARG A 217 -5.52 -21.47 -10.46
N ARG A 218 -5.00 -20.96 -11.58
CA ARG A 218 -4.93 -21.72 -12.84
C ARG A 218 -3.93 -22.85 -12.76
N PHE A 219 -2.77 -22.62 -12.15
CA PHE A 219 -1.77 -23.66 -11.99
C PHE A 219 -2.26 -24.79 -11.08
N GLN A 220 -2.96 -24.45 -9.98
CA GLN A 220 -3.61 -25.43 -9.10
C GLN A 220 -4.70 -26.24 -9.82
N TYR A 221 -5.33 -25.69 -10.86
CA TYR A 221 -6.24 -26.47 -11.71
C TYR A 221 -5.47 -27.55 -12.49
N ILE A 222 -4.32 -27.19 -13.06
CA ILE A 222 -3.44 -28.13 -13.77
C ILE A 222 -2.99 -29.24 -12.83
N GLU A 223 -2.50 -28.90 -11.64
CA GLU A 223 -2.04 -29.86 -10.61
C GLU A 223 -3.14 -30.88 -10.22
N LYS A 224 -4.40 -30.46 -10.21
CA LYS A 224 -5.53 -31.35 -9.90
C LYS A 224 -5.90 -32.28 -11.06
N LYS A 225 -5.48 -31.96 -12.28
CA LYS A 225 -5.92 -32.62 -13.52
C LYS A 225 -4.84 -33.44 -14.18
N ALA A 226 -3.58 -33.20 -13.87
CA ALA A 226 -2.45 -33.90 -14.47
C ALA A 226 -1.30 -34.07 -13.48
N ASP A 227 -0.54 -35.16 -13.66
CA ASP A 227 0.76 -35.30 -13.03
C ASP A 227 1.77 -34.42 -13.77
N LEU A 228 2.31 -33.42 -13.07
CA LEU A 228 3.25 -32.45 -13.65
C LEU A 228 4.55 -33.12 -14.13
N SER A 229 4.93 -34.24 -13.54
CA SER A 229 6.18 -34.93 -13.89
C SER A 229 6.11 -35.68 -15.23
N ASP A 230 4.90 -36.10 -15.61
CA ASP A 230 4.63 -36.86 -16.84
C ASP A 230 3.92 -36.02 -17.92
N SER A 231 3.64 -34.73 -17.66
CA SER A 231 2.94 -33.84 -18.57
C SER A 231 3.88 -33.03 -19.45
N THR A 232 3.52 -32.84 -20.72
CA THR A 232 4.22 -31.89 -21.59
C THR A 232 3.70 -30.47 -21.38
N LEU A 233 4.49 -29.46 -21.77
CA LEU A 233 4.03 -28.06 -21.80
C LEU A 233 2.73 -27.90 -22.60
N ALA A 234 2.60 -28.60 -23.72
CA ALA A 234 1.40 -28.55 -24.56
C ALA A 234 0.15 -29.11 -23.84
N ASP A 235 0.32 -30.09 -22.95
CA ASP A 235 -0.79 -30.62 -22.15
C ASP A 235 -1.16 -29.67 -21.01
N MET A 236 -0.16 -29.07 -20.37
CA MET A 236 -0.37 -28.02 -19.35
C MET A 236 -1.03 -26.77 -19.95
N ASP A 237 -0.67 -26.36 -21.17
CA ASP A 237 -1.27 -25.22 -21.87
C ASP A 237 -2.76 -25.46 -22.19
N LYS A 238 -3.15 -26.68 -22.57
CA LYS A 238 -4.57 -27.02 -22.77
C LYS A 238 -5.37 -26.88 -21.47
N LEU A 239 -4.83 -27.38 -20.36
CA LEU A 239 -5.45 -27.28 -19.04
C LEU A 239 -5.49 -25.84 -18.54
N TRP A 240 -4.47 -25.03 -18.87
CA TRP A 240 -4.45 -23.60 -18.60
C TRP A 240 -5.58 -22.85 -19.33
N ASP A 241 -5.77 -23.13 -20.62
CA ASP A 241 -6.84 -22.52 -21.42
C ASP A 241 -8.23 -22.98 -20.98
N GLU A 242 -8.36 -24.22 -20.50
CA GLU A 242 -9.57 -24.72 -19.86
C GLU A 242 -9.89 -23.92 -18.57
N ALA A 243 -8.92 -23.77 -17.67
CA ALA A 243 -9.07 -22.99 -16.44
C ALA A 243 -9.45 -21.53 -16.73
N LYS A 244 -8.78 -20.90 -17.71
CA LYS A 244 -9.09 -19.54 -18.18
C LYS A 244 -10.51 -19.41 -18.72
N SER A 245 -11.02 -20.44 -19.38
CA SER A 245 -12.38 -20.47 -19.92
C SER A 245 -13.44 -20.61 -18.83
N MET A 246 -13.16 -21.36 -17.77
CA MET A 246 -14.04 -21.50 -16.60
C MET A 246 -14.19 -20.17 -15.85
N GLU A 247 -13.08 -19.48 -15.55
CA GLU A 247 -13.10 -18.18 -14.85
C GLU A 247 -13.90 -17.11 -15.63
N LYS A 248 -13.80 -17.09 -16.97
CA LYS A 248 -14.57 -16.15 -17.81
C LYS A 248 -16.08 -16.40 -17.81
N ARG A 249 -16.52 -17.61 -17.44
CA ARG A 249 -17.93 -18.01 -17.42
C ARG A 249 -18.59 -17.78 -16.05
N GLY A 250 -17.84 -17.29 -15.04
CA GLY A 250 -18.38 -16.94 -13.73
C GLY A 250 -18.78 -18.14 -12.88
N GLN A 251 -17.90 -19.15 -12.80
CA GLN A 251 -17.93 -20.18 -11.74
C GLN A 251 -16.75 -19.98 -10.80
#